data_AF-A0A523KW22-F1
#
_entry.id   AF-A0A523KW22-F1
#
_cell.length_a   1.000
_cell.length_b   1.000
_cell.length_c   1.000
_cell.angle_alpha   90.00
_cell.angle_beta   90.00
_cell.angle_gamma   90.00
#
_symmetry.space_group_name_H-M   'P 1'
#
loop_
_entity.id
_entity.type
_entity.pdbx_description
1 polymer ?
#
loop_
_entity_poly.entity_id
_entity_poly.type
_entity_poly.pdbx_seq_one_letter_code
_entity_poly.pdbx_strand_id
1 'polypeptide(L)'
;MFRPLDVLLAMTLLGACASALAADRGLLDGDLGRWLDTEAAPQLLDTLDRHPRFRGETLRIVPMRNGEPISTTDRLNLAIQRALEHRLLQSTGVRIATQGNPRRCDLRTDVPYLLGVEVGGDGPSRHRVHLAIADVEEGIWVNGASKTWSGRLTTAQRGALRERISIAQPGTLGNPLSIRDAVAVANTLYAQLTCDLRSVPTHEVRLVSDEQQLDGVKRHMDTRLRASTELRSIATTRESAWTLRIRSTATLEAQRDVILELEDPSGVRPTQRLASVTVTGFGPAQTPLDEPDGHSWLSNLRHQNVPTQGVCMGRPDATCTEVTLDLYQPVYLLVFHTRGTRIDVPACGRTPKRRAGERRFRFAVASTGHHNAVADGGFYALATDRSGVARALHRHLAEAPGACRGKRNVAAIDTWLAKLDLLLTQHSGAIQWRAIHLRHDTDQVVSL
;
A
#
# COMPACT_ATOMS: atom_id res chain seq x y z
N MET A 1 -37.75 -9.58 33.46
CA MET A 1 -36.78 -10.52 34.04
C MET A 1 -35.71 -10.74 32.99
N PHE A 2 -34.67 -9.90 32.97
CA PHE A 2 -33.61 -9.95 31.96
C PHE A 2 -32.55 -10.98 32.36
N ARG A 3 -32.13 -11.82 31.42
CA ARG A 3 -31.15 -12.88 31.67
C ARG A 3 -29.76 -12.28 31.91
N PRO A 4 -29.02 -12.72 32.94
CA PRO A 4 -27.72 -12.15 33.32
C PRO A 4 -26.61 -12.34 32.27
N LEU A 5 -26.81 -13.18 31.25
CA LEU A 5 -25.84 -13.38 30.17
C LEU A 5 -25.80 -12.23 29.14
N ASP A 6 -26.91 -11.51 28.94
CA ASP A 6 -26.97 -10.45 27.92
C ASP A 6 -26.28 -9.16 28.37
N VAL A 7 -26.11 -8.95 29.68
CA VAL A 7 -25.42 -7.78 30.25
C VAL A 7 -23.90 -7.91 30.15
N LEU A 8 -23.36 -9.14 30.21
CA LEU A 8 -21.91 -9.37 30.16
C LEU A 8 -21.32 -9.23 28.76
N LEU A 9 -22.10 -9.54 27.70
CA LEU A 9 -21.68 -9.40 26.31
C LEU A 9 -21.70 -7.93 25.85
N ALA A 10 -22.60 -7.11 26.40
CA ALA A 10 -22.65 -5.67 26.12
C ALA A 10 -21.47 -4.91 26.75
N MET A 11 -20.96 -5.33 27.91
CA MET A 11 -19.80 -4.67 28.56
C MET A 11 -18.45 -4.96 27.88
N THR A 12 -18.27 -6.12 27.24
CA THR A 12 -16.99 -6.45 26.58
C THR A 12 -16.79 -5.75 25.23
N LEU A 13 -17.87 -5.44 24.50
CA LEU A 13 -17.81 -4.68 23.25
C LEU A 13 -17.59 -3.16 23.44
N LEU A 14 -17.99 -2.58 24.57
CA LEU A 14 -17.74 -1.16 24.90
C LEU A 14 -16.28 -0.90 25.33
N GLY A 15 -15.56 -1.89 25.88
CA GLY A 15 -14.18 -1.73 26.36
C GLY A 15 -13.13 -1.65 25.24
N ALA A 16 -13.35 -2.28 24.09
CA ALA A 16 -12.38 -2.31 22.98
C ALA A 16 -12.24 -0.96 22.26
N CYS A 17 -13.35 -0.22 22.06
CA CYS A 17 -13.28 1.10 21.41
C CYS A 17 -12.62 2.17 22.30
N ALA A 18 -12.89 2.15 23.61
CA ALA A 18 -12.27 3.08 24.55
C ALA A 18 -10.74 2.90 24.63
N SER A 19 -10.26 1.66 24.51
CA SER A 19 -8.83 1.31 24.59
C SER A 19 -8.01 1.84 23.41
N ALA A 20 -8.57 1.80 22.19
CA ALA A 20 -7.89 2.32 21.00
C ALA A 20 -7.75 3.85 21.03
N LEU A 21 -8.80 4.56 21.46
CA LEU A 21 -8.78 6.02 21.64
C LEU A 21 -7.85 6.45 22.79
N ALA A 22 -7.80 5.70 23.88
CA ALA A 22 -6.91 5.96 25.01
C ALA A 22 -5.42 5.74 24.65
N ALA A 23 -5.13 4.69 23.86
CA ALA A 23 -3.77 4.40 23.42
C ALA A 23 -3.18 5.49 22.52
N ASP A 24 -3.99 6.10 21.67
CA ASP A 24 -3.55 7.21 20.82
C ASP A 24 -3.41 8.53 21.60
N ARG A 25 -4.18 8.74 22.69
CA ARG A 25 -4.00 9.91 23.56
C ARG A 25 -2.65 9.87 24.27
N GLY A 26 -2.25 8.73 24.83
CA GLY A 26 -0.93 8.58 25.46
C GLY A 26 0.24 8.72 24.47
N LEU A 27 0.00 8.54 23.16
CA LEU A 27 1.04 8.71 22.14
C LEU A 27 1.44 10.19 21.96
N LEU A 28 0.49 11.11 22.17
CA LEU A 28 0.75 12.54 22.04
C LEU A 28 1.23 13.17 23.36
N ASP A 29 1.49 12.40 24.41
CA ASP A 29 2.05 12.94 25.65
C ASP A 29 3.41 13.63 25.42
N GLY A 30 3.66 14.67 26.23
CA GLY A 30 4.92 15.42 26.21
C GLY A 30 4.84 16.72 25.39
N ASP A 31 5.98 17.11 24.82
CA ASP A 31 6.15 18.43 24.23
C ASP A 31 5.31 18.64 22.96
N LEU A 32 5.27 17.64 22.08
CA LEU A 32 4.48 17.69 20.84
C LEU A 32 2.97 17.84 21.11
N GLY A 33 2.40 17.05 22.02
CA GLY A 33 0.98 17.18 22.36
C GLY A 33 0.67 18.51 23.03
N ARG A 34 1.54 18.96 23.94
CA ARG A 34 1.39 20.29 24.56
C ARG A 34 1.35 21.38 23.49
N TRP A 35 2.26 21.36 22.54
CA TRP A 35 2.26 22.30 21.42
C TRP A 35 0.98 22.21 20.58
N LEU A 36 0.48 21.01 20.28
CA LEU A 36 -0.80 20.83 19.59
C LEU A 36 -1.96 21.47 20.37
N ASP A 37 -1.99 21.28 21.68
CA ASP A 37 -3.04 21.77 22.59
C ASP A 37 -2.99 23.28 22.81
N THR A 38 -1.81 23.83 23.06
CA THR A 38 -1.67 25.22 23.53
C THR A 38 -1.36 26.21 22.42
N GLU A 39 -0.85 25.75 21.28
CA GLU A 39 -0.40 26.62 20.19
C GLU A 39 -1.05 26.29 18.86
N ALA A 40 -0.81 25.10 18.32
CA ALA A 40 -1.19 24.77 16.95
C ALA A 40 -2.71 24.76 16.75
N ALA A 41 -3.46 24.00 17.54
CA ALA A 41 -4.92 23.93 17.37
C ALA A 41 -5.62 25.28 17.65
N PRO A 42 -5.32 26.02 18.74
CA PRO A 42 -5.93 27.33 18.96
C PRO A 42 -5.64 28.35 17.85
N GLN A 43 -4.42 28.41 17.34
CA GLN A 43 -4.08 29.34 16.26
C GLN A 43 -4.68 28.93 14.92
N LEU A 44 -4.79 27.63 14.65
CA LEU A 44 -5.52 27.13 13.47
C LEU A 44 -7.00 27.48 13.57
N LEU A 45 -7.63 27.32 14.73
CA LEU A 45 -9.01 27.76 14.96
C LEU A 45 -9.19 29.25 14.69
N ASP A 46 -8.30 30.09 15.23
CA ASP A 46 -8.33 31.54 15.00
C ASP A 46 -8.22 31.87 13.51
N THR A 47 -7.32 31.18 12.81
CA THR A 47 -7.12 31.34 11.37
C THR A 47 -8.37 30.94 10.60
N LEU A 48 -8.97 29.79 10.90
CA LEU A 48 -10.14 29.25 10.21
C LEU A 48 -11.41 30.09 10.46
N ASP A 49 -11.55 30.69 11.64
CA ASP A 49 -12.73 31.49 12.01
C ASP A 49 -12.66 32.94 11.49
N ARG A 50 -11.46 33.54 11.53
CA ARG A 50 -11.28 34.96 11.21
C ARG A 50 -10.91 35.22 9.76
N HIS A 51 -10.21 34.30 9.11
CA HIS A 51 -9.71 34.54 7.76
C HIS A 51 -10.86 34.42 6.73
N PRO A 52 -11.13 35.44 5.89
CA PRO A 52 -12.26 35.44 4.96
C PRO A 52 -12.29 34.24 4.02
N ARG A 53 -11.10 33.75 3.62
CA ARG A 53 -10.92 32.58 2.75
C ARG A 53 -11.42 31.27 3.33
N PHE A 54 -11.43 31.11 4.67
CA PHE A 54 -11.78 29.84 5.32
C PHE A 54 -13.15 29.87 6.00
N ARG A 55 -13.73 31.05 6.19
CA ARG A 55 -14.97 31.21 6.95
C ARG A 55 -16.13 30.50 6.28
N GLY A 56 -16.71 29.51 6.97
CA GLY A 56 -17.84 28.72 6.46
C GLY A 56 -17.46 27.63 5.46
N GLU A 57 -16.18 27.55 5.10
CA GLU A 57 -15.64 26.55 4.19
C GLU A 57 -15.41 25.22 4.89
N THR A 58 -15.39 24.16 4.09
CA THR A 58 -15.08 22.81 4.59
C THR A 58 -13.61 22.50 4.34
N LEU A 59 -12.93 21.96 5.35
CA LEU A 59 -11.55 21.50 5.24
C LEU A 59 -11.45 19.99 5.50
N ARG A 60 -10.41 19.37 4.97
CA ARG A 60 -10.10 17.96 5.26
C ARG A 60 -8.68 17.87 5.80
N ILE A 61 -8.51 17.15 6.90
CA ILE A 61 -7.19 16.88 7.45
C ILE A 61 -6.63 15.63 6.77
N VAL A 62 -5.41 15.73 6.25
CA VAL A 62 -4.76 14.63 5.50
C VAL A 62 -3.30 14.49 5.92
N PRO A 63 -2.77 13.26 6.02
CA PRO A 63 -1.33 13.10 6.14
C PRO A 63 -0.68 13.46 4.80
N MET A 64 0.51 14.05 4.90
CA MET A 64 1.29 14.47 3.74
C MET A 64 2.73 14.02 3.84
N ARG A 65 3.39 14.01 2.68
CA ARG A 65 4.83 13.86 2.53
C ARG A 65 5.28 14.70 1.36
N ASN A 66 6.31 15.52 1.55
CA ASN A 66 6.83 16.42 0.52
C ASN A 66 5.73 17.33 -0.05
N GLY A 67 4.78 17.73 0.81
CA GLY A 67 3.66 18.57 0.46
C GLY A 67 2.54 17.93 -0.36
N GLU A 68 2.55 16.61 -0.57
CA GLU A 68 1.49 15.88 -1.26
C GLU A 68 0.71 14.96 -0.31
N PRO A 69 -0.63 14.80 -0.47
CA PRO A 69 -1.40 13.80 0.26
C PRO A 69 -0.90 12.38 0.01
N ILE A 70 -0.78 11.58 1.07
CA ILE A 70 -0.32 10.18 0.98
C ILE A 70 -1.40 9.19 1.40
N SER A 71 -1.44 8.03 0.74
CA SER A 71 -2.35 6.92 1.06
C SER A 71 -1.82 5.97 2.15
N THR A 72 -0.51 6.03 2.40
CA THR A 72 0.17 5.24 3.43
C THR A 72 0.95 6.18 4.31
N THR A 73 0.61 6.21 5.60
CA THR A 73 1.21 7.09 6.59
C THR A 73 1.81 6.26 7.73
N ASP A 74 2.06 6.87 8.88
CA ASP A 74 2.47 6.22 10.10
C ASP A 74 1.52 6.53 11.26
N ARG A 75 1.63 5.75 12.33
CA ARG A 75 0.74 5.87 13.49
C ARG A 75 0.84 7.24 14.17
N LEU A 76 2.00 7.89 14.14
CA LEU A 76 2.17 9.22 14.74
C LEU A 76 1.42 10.29 13.94
N ASN A 77 1.61 10.33 12.62
CA ASN A 77 0.86 11.22 11.73
C ASN A 77 -0.66 11.05 11.90
N LEU A 78 -1.13 9.80 11.98
CA LEU A 78 -2.55 9.51 12.19
C LEU A 78 -3.07 9.96 13.56
N ALA A 79 -2.27 9.80 14.61
CA ALA A 79 -2.63 10.30 15.94
C ALA A 79 -2.72 11.83 15.97
N ILE A 80 -1.76 12.53 15.34
CA ILE A 80 -1.80 14.00 15.21
C ILE A 80 -3.05 14.43 14.44
N GLN A 81 -3.33 13.81 13.29
CA GLN A 81 -4.53 14.07 12.49
C GLN A 81 -5.79 13.94 13.35
N ARG A 82 -6.02 12.78 13.99
CA ARG A 82 -7.21 12.53 14.81
C ARG A 82 -7.35 13.53 15.95
N ALA A 83 -6.23 13.90 16.56
CA ALA A 83 -6.22 14.82 17.68
C ALA A 83 -6.52 16.26 17.21
N LEU A 84 -6.10 16.66 16.01
CA LEU A 84 -6.51 17.91 15.38
C LEU A 84 -7.99 17.87 14.99
N GLU A 85 -8.47 16.80 14.33
CA GLU A 85 -9.88 16.62 13.97
C GLU A 85 -10.77 16.78 15.22
N HIS A 86 -10.45 16.08 16.30
CA HIS A 86 -11.21 16.14 17.53
C HIS A 86 -11.29 17.56 18.13
N ARG A 87 -10.18 18.30 18.14
CA ARG A 87 -10.13 19.66 18.70
C ARG A 87 -10.84 20.66 17.81
N LEU A 88 -10.61 20.59 16.51
CA LEU A 88 -11.21 21.51 15.55
C LEU A 88 -12.73 21.31 15.46
N LEU A 89 -13.22 20.06 15.60
CA LEU A 89 -14.66 19.74 15.66
C LEU A 89 -15.38 20.29 16.91
N GLN A 90 -14.65 20.67 17.96
CA GLN A 90 -15.25 21.29 19.15
C GLN A 90 -15.64 22.77 18.91
N SER A 91 -15.17 23.37 17.82
CA SER A 91 -15.54 24.74 17.43
C SER A 91 -16.71 24.76 16.46
N THR A 92 -17.67 25.66 16.68
CA THR A 92 -18.86 25.81 15.82
C THR A 92 -18.56 26.50 14.48
N GLY A 93 -17.42 27.19 14.36
CA GLY A 93 -17.05 27.96 13.16
C GLY A 93 -16.33 27.15 12.08
N VAL A 94 -15.93 25.91 12.39
CA VAL A 94 -15.08 25.08 11.50
C VAL A 94 -15.85 23.87 11.00
N ARG A 95 -15.86 23.66 9.68
CA ARG A 95 -16.45 22.47 9.06
C ARG A 95 -15.34 21.53 8.62
N ILE A 96 -15.35 20.31 9.15
CA ILE A 96 -14.37 19.28 8.79
C ILE A 96 -15.07 18.15 8.04
N ALA A 97 -14.57 17.85 6.85
CA ALA A 97 -14.92 16.63 6.14
C ALA A 97 -14.24 15.45 6.83
N THR A 98 -15.03 14.60 7.49
CA THR A 98 -14.53 13.37 8.10
C THR A 98 -14.28 12.31 7.03
N GLN A 99 -13.24 11.48 7.20
CA GLN A 99 -12.96 10.30 6.36
C GLN A 99 -13.95 9.15 6.65
N GLY A 100 -15.23 9.47 6.85
CA GLY A 100 -16.28 8.52 7.12
C GLY A 100 -16.61 7.66 5.89
N ASN A 101 -17.06 6.44 6.16
CA ASN A 101 -17.50 5.46 5.17
C ASN A 101 -18.38 6.14 4.09
N PRO A 102 -18.06 6.06 2.78
CA PRO A 102 -18.74 6.76 1.68
C PRO A 102 -20.19 6.32 1.43
N ARG A 103 -20.90 5.83 2.45
CA ARG A 103 -22.29 5.39 2.43
C ARG A 103 -23.30 6.51 2.17
N ARG A 104 -22.87 7.73 1.87
CA ARG A 104 -23.76 8.77 1.37
C ARG A 104 -23.38 9.08 -0.06
N CYS A 105 -24.38 8.97 -0.92
CA CYS A 105 -24.42 9.24 -2.36
C CYS A 105 -24.06 10.68 -2.75
N ASP A 106 -23.37 11.38 -1.86
CA ASP A 106 -23.06 12.79 -1.87
C ASP A 106 -21.64 12.89 -1.31
N LEU A 107 -20.67 12.53 -2.13
CA LEU A 107 -19.30 13.00 -1.94
C LEU A 107 -19.01 13.88 -3.13
N ARG A 108 -19.53 15.10 -3.04
CA ARG A 108 -18.71 16.26 -3.38
C ARG A 108 -17.39 16.12 -2.62
N THR A 109 -16.43 15.47 -3.26
CA THR A 109 -15.04 15.30 -2.82
C THR A 109 -14.25 16.59 -3.01
N ASP A 110 -14.86 17.64 -3.56
CA ASP A 110 -14.32 19.01 -3.65
C ASP A 110 -14.36 19.64 -2.26
N VAL A 111 -13.49 19.15 -1.38
CA VAL A 111 -13.12 19.91 -0.20
C VAL A 111 -12.14 20.99 -0.70
N PRO A 112 -12.49 22.28 -0.65
CA PRO A 112 -11.65 23.34 -1.21
C PRO A 112 -10.31 23.49 -0.50
N TYR A 113 -10.21 23.00 0.75
CA TYR A 113 -8.99 23.10 1.55
C TYR A 113 -8.54 21.78 2.16
N LEU A 114 -7.23 21.54 2.15
CA LEU A 114 -6.58 20.45 2.88
C LEU A 114 -5.70 21.01 4.00
N LEU A 115 -5.91 20.54 5.22
CA LEU A 115 -4.94 20.71 6.31
C LEU A 115 -3.97 19.52 6.29
N GLY A 116 -2.79 19.74 5.72
CA GLY A 116 -1.73 18.75 5.67
C GLY A 116 -1.05 18.55 7.01
N VAL A 117 -0.81 17.29 7.37
CA VAL A 117 -0.01 16.89 8.54
C VAL A 117 1.21 16.14 8.04
N GLU A 118 2.40 16.70 8.29
CA GLU A 118 3.66 16.09 7.88
C GLU A 118 4.64 16.00 9.06
N VAL A 119 5.13 14.79 9.33
CA VAL A 119 6.20 14.54 10.31
C VAL A 119 7.46 14.14 9.54
N GLY A 120 8.53 14.92 9.71
CA GLY A 120 9.82 14.70 9.05
C GLY A 120 11.01 14.83 9.99
N GLY A 121 12.19 14.49 9.50
CA GLY A 121 13.45 14.73 10.22
C GLY A 121 13.83 16.22 10.20
N ASP A 122 14.45 16.68 11.29
CA ASP A 122 15.02 18.03 11.45
C ASP A 122 16.45 17.95 12.04
N GLY A 123 17.18 16.91 11.64
CA GLY A 123 18.51 16.56 12.13
C GLY A 123 18.56 15.20 12.87
N PRO A 124 19.73 14.80 13.41
CA PRO A 124 20.00 13.41 13.84
C PRO A 124 19.13 12.86 14.98
N SER A 125 18.47 13.74 15.74
CA SER A 125 17.60 13.37 16.85
C SER A 125 16.36 14.26 16.98
N ARG A 126 16.19 15.18 16.03
CA ARG A 126 15.11 16.16 16.02
C ARG A 126 14.16 15.84 14.89
N HIS A 127 12.90 16.11 15.14
CA HIS A 127 11.84 15.93 14.17
C HIS A 127 11.10 17.24 14.06
N ARG A 128 10.53 17.45 12.88
CA ARG A 128 9.64 18.56 12.60
C ARG A 128 8.25 18.01 12.36
N VAL A 129 7.26 18.64 12.98
CA VAL A 129 5.85 18.47 12.60
C VAL A 129 5.43 19.75 11.91
N HIS A 130 4.99 19.63 10.67
CA HIS A 130 4.50 20.74 9.87
C HIS A 130 3.01 20.56 9.60
N LEU A 131 2.24 21.58 9.94
CA LEU A 131 0.82 21.71 9.66
C LEU A 131 0.66 22.87 8.69
N ALA A 132 0.00 22.67 7.56
CA ALA A 132 -0.24 23.74 6.61
C ALA A 132 -1.56 23.54 5.89
N ILE A 133 -2.20 24.64 5.48
CA ILE A 133 -3.44 24.59 4.71
C ILE A 133 -3.13 24.81 3.23
N ALA A 134 -3.52 23.88 2.38
CA ALA A 134 -3.46 23.99 0.92
C ALA A 134 -4.86 24.28 0.36
N ASP A 135 -4.92 25.14 -0.65
CA ASP A 135 -6.08 25.30 -1.51
C ASP A 135 -6.02 24.27 -2.64
N VAL A 136 -7.07 23.48 -2.79
CA VAL A 136 -7.14 22.37 -3.75
C VAL A 136 -7.36 22.88 -5.17
N GLU A 137 -8.11 23.98 -5.34
CA GLU A 137 -8.40 24.56 -6.65
C GLU A 137 -7.17 25.26 -7.22
N GLU A 138 -6.47 26.05 -6.38
CA GLU A 138 -5.27 26.76 -6.78
C GLU A 138 -4.00 25.89 -6.74
N GLY A 139 -4.03 24.76 -6.02
CA GLY A 139 -2.87 23.86 -5.87
C GLY A 139 -1.70 24.48 -5.10
N ILE A 140 -1.97 25.46 -4.23
CA ILE A 140 -0.93 26.20 -3.48
C ILE A 140 -1.17 26.18 -1.97
N TRP A 141 -0.09 26.34 -1.22
CA TRP A 141 -0.14 26.58 0.22
C TRP A 141 -0.66 27.98 0.52
N VAL A 142 -1.61 28.08 1.45
CA VAL A 142 -2.12 29.36 1.92
C VAL A 142 -1.11 29.98 2.88
N ASN A 143 -0.49 31.08 2.45
CA ASN A 143 0.49 31.82 3.23
C ASN A 143 -0.07 32.23 4.60
N GLY A 144 0.74 32.08 5.65
CA GLY A 144 0.34 32.43 7.02
C GLY A 144 -0.54 31.40 7.72
N ALA A 145 -1.05 30.39 7.01
CA ALA A 145 -1.88 29.32 7.55
C ALA A 145 -1.07 28.03 7.83
N SER A 146 0.16 28.19 8.33
CA SER A 146 1.05 27.08 8.68
C SER A 146 1.53 27.16 10.13
N LYS A 147 1.76 26.00 10.75
CA LYS A 147 2.36 25.85 12.07
C LYS A 147 3.45 24.79 12.01
N THR A 148 4.54 25.05 12.72
CA THR A 148 5.67 24.14 12.75
C THR A 148 6.12 23.94 14.18
N TRP A 149 6.24 22.67 14.58
CA TRP A 149 6.94 22.26 15.78
C TRP A 149 8.27 21.65 15.40
N SER A 150 9.30 21.88 16.20
CA SER A 150 10.57 21.16 16.11
C SER A 150 11.05 20.77 17.49
N GLY A 151 11.32 19.49 17.68
CA GLY A 151 11.75 18.97 18.97
C GLY A 151 12.18 17.52 18.89
N ARG A 152 12.35 16.91 20.07
CA ARG A 152 12.68 15.49 20.19
C ARG A 152 11.40 14.70 20.42
N LEU A 153 11.15 13.71 19.57
CA LEU A 153 10.07 12.75 19.79
C LEU A 153 10.42 11.81 20.96
N THR A 154 9.43 11.48 21.77
CA THR A 154 9.55 10.46 22.81
C THR A 154 9.83 9.07 22.19
N THR A 155 10.23 8.11 23.00
CA THR A 155 10.46 6.73 22.51
C THR A 155 9.20 6.11 21.91
N ALA A 156 8.02 6.36 22.51
CA ALA A 156 6.75 5.90 21.98
C ALA A 156 6.43 6.57 20.63
N GLN A 157 6.60 7.88 20.52
CA GLN A 157 6.40 8.64 19.27
C GLN A 157 7.34 8.17 18.15
N ARG A 158 8.62 7.91 18.45
CA ARG A 158 9.56 7.33 17.48
C ARG A 158 9.21 5.89 17.10
N GLY A 159 8.56 5.14 17.98
CA GLY A 159 8.00 3.83 17.66
C GLY A 159 6.85 3.97 16.66
N ALA A 160 5.88 4.84 16.97
CA ALA A 160 4.72 5.09 16.13
C ALA A 160 5.07 5.67 14.75
N LEU A 161 6.08 6.55 14.65
CA LEU A 161 6.56 7.09 13.38
C LEU A 161 7.13 5.99 12.44
N ARG A 162 7.59 4.86 13.01
CA ARG A 162 8.10 3.71 12.25
C ARG A 162 7.01 2.70 11.86
N GLU A 163 5.84 2.75 12.52
CA GLU A 163 4.72 1.85 12.26
C GLU A 163 3.87 2.39 11.11
N ARG A 164 4.00 1.79 9.92
CA ARG A 164 3.26 2.22 8.72
C ARG A 164 1.82 1.73 8.75
N ILE A 165 0.90 2.62 8.36
CA ILE A 165 -0.55 2.37 8.30
C ILE A 165 -1.06 2.84 6.93
N SER A 166 -1.77 1.96 6.21
CA SER A 166 -2.54 2.38 5.03
C SER A 166 -3.83 3.04 5.50
N ILE A 167 -4.04 4.28 5.06
CA ILE A 167 -5.30 5.03 5.26
C ILE A 167 -6.10 5.12 3.96
N ALA A 168 -5.56 4.57 2.86
CA ALA A 168 -6.31 4.46 1.63
C ALA A 168 -7.55 3.59 1.86
N GLN A 169 -8.68 4.06 1.31
CA GLN A 169 -9.92 3.30 1.35
C GLN A 169 -9.71 1.95 0.65
N PRO A 170 -10.24 0.85 1.21
CA PRO A 170 -10.16 -0.44 0.55
C PRO A 170 -10.72 -0.33 -0.87
N GLY A 171 -9.98 -0.86 -1.84
CA GLY A 171 -10.38 -0.81 -3.24
C GLY A 171 -9.90 0.41 -4.01
N THR A 172 -8.91 1.13 -3.48
CA THR A 172 -8.22 2.22 -4.19
C THR A 172 -6.79 1.79 -4.55
N LEU A 173 -6.11 2.56 -5.40
CA LEU A 173 -4.72 2.27 -5.80
C LEU A 173 -3.76 2.09 -4.61
N GLY A 174 -3.96 2.87 -3.54
CA GLY A 174 -3.13 2.81 -2.32
C GLY A 174 -3.52 1.69 -1.33
N ASN A 175 -4.65 1.01 -1.55
CA ASN A 175 -5.12 -0.11 -0.75
C ASN A 175 -6.01 -1.03 -1.61
N PRO A 176 -5.43 -1.71 -2.61
CA PRO A 176 -6.21 -2.50 -3.55
C PRO A 176 -6.76 -3.74 -2.84
N LEU A 177 -7.99 -4.13 -3.19
CA LEU A 177 -8.57 -5.38 -2.65
C LEU A 177 -7.97 -6.59 -3.37
N SER A 178 -7.92 -7.74 -2.71
CA SER A 178 -7.66 -8.99 -3.43
C SER A 178 -8.89 -9.37 -4.23
N ILE A 179 -8.75 -9.72 -5.51
CA ILE A 179 -9.89 -10.19 -6.32
C ILE A 179 -10.52 -11.48 -5.78
N ARG A 180 -9.76 -12.24 -4.97
CA ARG A 180 -10.26 -13.42 -4.27
C ARG A 180 -11.24 -13.08 -3.16
N ASP A 181 -11.16 -11.89 -2.60
CA ASP A 181 -12.18 -11.36 -1.68
C ASP A 181 -13.34 -10.77 -2.48
N ALA A 182 -14.02 -11.65 -3.21
CA ALA A 182 -15.11 -11.27 -4.10
C ALA A 182 -16.27 -10.57 -3.36
N VAL A 183 -16.43 -10.87 -2.05
CA VAL A 183 -17.43 -10.23 -1.20
C VAL A 183 -17.05 -8.77 -0.93
N ALA A 184 -15.80 -8.48 -0.53
CA ALA A 184 -15.35 -7.11 -0.30
C ALA A 184 -15.38 -6.29 -1.59
N VAL A 185 -14.93 -6.87 -2.72
CA VAL A 185 -14.97 -6.23 -4.04
C VAL A 185 -16.40 -5.88 -4.44
N ALA A 186 -17.33 -6.85 -4.35
CA ALA A 186 -18.74 -6.62 -4.66
C ALA A 186 -19.40 -5.60 -3.73
N ASN A 187 -19.12 -5.64 -2.43
CA ASN A 187 -19.67 -4.66 -1.49
C ASN A 187 -19.18 -3.24 -1.79
N THR A 188 -17.91 -3.10 -2.20
CA THR A 188 -17.31 -1.80 -2.54
C THR A 188 -17.94 -1.25 -3.83
N LEU A 189 -18.06 -2.08 -4.87
CA LEU A 189 -18.74 -1.69 -6.12
C LEU A 189 -20.21 -1.34 -5.88
N TYR A 190 -20.93 -2.15 -5.10
CA TYR A 190 -22.34 -1.90 -4.80
C TYR A 190 -22.54 -0.60 -4.02
N ALA A 191 -21.68 -0.31 -3.04
CA ALA A 191 -21.76 0.94 -2.28
C ALA A 191 -21.57 2.18 -3.16
N GLN A 192 -20.64 2.14 -4.11
CA GLN A 192 -20.46 3.21 -5.10
C GLN A 192 -21.65 3.29 -6.07
N LEU A 193 -22.12 2.15 -6.56
CA LEU A 193 -23.24 2.06 -7.48
C LEU A 193 -24.53 2.67 -6.90
N THR A 194 -24.84 2.44 -5.62
CA THR A 194 -26.04 3.02 -4.99
C THR A 194 -26.03 4.55 -4.99
N CYS A 195 -24.87 5.18 -5.20
CA CYS A 195 -24.76 6.62 -5.36
C CYS A 195 -25.30 7.09 -6.71
N ASP A 196 -24.92 6.40 -7.77
CA ASP A 196 -25.21 6.82 -9.14
C ASP A 196 -26.58 6.34 -9.64
N LEU A 197 -27.09 5.22 -9.07
CA LEU A 197 -28.36 4.62 -9.48
C LEU A 197 -29.58 5.51 -9.29
N ARG A 198 -29.54 6.52 -8.41
CA ARG A 198 -30.65 7.48 -8.25
C ARG A 198 -30.94 8.27 -9.53
N SER A 199 -29.95 8.35 -10.43
CA SER A 199 -30.07 9.03 -11.73
C SER A 199 -30.49 8.10 -12.87
N VAL A 200 -30.50 6.79 -12.66
CA VAL A 200 -30.81 5.81 -13.70
C VAL A 200 -32.32 5.55 -13.71
N PRO A 201 -33.03 5.78 -14.83
CA PRO A 201 -34.46 5.53 -14.91
C PRO A 201 -34.74 4.05 -14.60
N THR A 202 -35.68 3.84 -13.68
CA THR A 202 -36.15 2.58 -13.08
C THR A 202 -36.58 1.54 -14.11
N HIS A 203 -35.62 0.94 -14.79
CA HIS A 203 -35.79 -0.18 -15.70
C HIS A 203 -35.10 -1.43 -15.17
N GLU A 204 -35.47 -2.56 -15.75
CA GLU A 204 -34.83 -3.83 -15.43
C GLU A 204 -33.36 -3.79 -15.82
N VAL A 205 -32.48 -4.18 -14.90
CA VAL A 205 -31.04 -4.18 -15.12
C VAL A 205 -30.52 -5.59 -15.09
N ARG A 206 -29.66 -5.96 -16.04
CA ARG A 206 -29.01 -7.27 -16.12
C ARG A 206 -27.52 -7.13 -15.83
N LEU A 207 -27.01 -7.93 -14.90
CA LEU A 207 -25.59 -8.00 -14.59
C LEU A 207 -24.86 -9.04 -15.46
N VAL A 208 -23.81 -8.65 -16.18
CA VAL A 208 -22.96 -9.51 -17.02
C VAL A 208 -21.48 -9.33 -16.68
N SER A 209 -20.67 -10.34 -16.99
CA SER A 209 -19.21 -10.30 -16.92
C SER A 209 -18.67 -11.17 -18.05
N ASP A 210 -17.66 -10.68 -18.76
CA ASP A 210 -17.00 -11.41 -19.86
C ASP A 210 -15.71 -12.12 -19.39
N GLU A 211 -15.32 -11.91 -18.12
CA GLU A 211 -14.11 -12.49 -17.52
C GLU A 211 -14.46 -13.50 -16.44
N GLN A 212 -13.97 -14.74 -16.59
CA GLN A 212 -14.22 -15.84 -15.65
C GLN A 212 -13.68 -15.52 -14.24
N GLN A 213 -12.58 -14.78 -14.14
CA GLN A 213 -11.98 -14.37 -12.86
C GLN A 213 -12.93 -13.48 -12.04
N LEU A 214 -13.96 -12.88 -12.64
CA LEU A 214 -14.93 -12.01 -12.00
C LEU A 214 -16.22 -12.73 -11.58
N ASP A 215 -16.36 -14.04 -11.82
CA ASP A 215 -17.59 -14.79 -11.53
C ASP A 215 -18.02 -14.70 -10.06
N GLY A 216 -17.04 -14.74 -9.14
CA GLY A 216 -17.29 -14.56 -7.72
C GLY A 216 -17.87 -13.18 -7.41
N VAL A 217 -17.26 -12.13 -7.96
CA VAL A 217 -17.70 -10.73 -7.78
C VAL A 217 -19.11 -10.56 -8.35
N LYS A 218 -19.34 -11.05 -9.58
CA LYS A 218 -20.63 -11.02 -10.24
C LYS A 218 -21.72 -11.69 -9.40
N ARG A 219 -21.46 -12.87 -8.84
CA ARG A 219 -22.43 -13.59 -8.00
C ARG A 219 -22.83 -12.79 -6.77
N HIS A 220 -21.86 -12.21 -6.07
CA HIS A 220 -22.13 -11.39 -4.88
C HIS A 220 -22.82 -10.08 -5.21
N MET A 221 -22.46 -9.44 -6.34
CA MET A 221 -23.16 -8.28 -6.86
C MET A 221 -24.62 -8.60 -7.19
N ASP A 222 -24.90 -9.70 -7.90
CA ASP A 222 -26.28 -10.10 -8.24
C ASP A 222 -27.13 -10.30 -6.97
N THR A 223 -26.60 -11.00 -5.96
CA THR A 223 -27.27 -11.14 -4.66
C THR A 223 -27.58 -9.80 -4.00
N ARG A 224 -26.63 -8.85 -4.02
CA ARG A 224 -26.81 -7.51 -3.43
C ARG A 224 -27.87 -6.70 -4.19
N LEU A 225 -27.83 -6.72 -5.52
CA LEU A 225 -28.76 -6.00 -6.38
C LEU A 225 -30.20 -6.52 -6.18
N ARG A 226 -30.40 -7.86 -6.08
CA ARG A 226 -31.72 -8.45 -5.83
C ARG A 226 -32.28 -8.12 -4.45
N ALA A 227 -31.40 -7.95 -3.46
CA ALA A 227 -31.79 -7.55 -2.11
C ALA A 227 -32.08 -6.04 -2.00
N SER A 228 -31.71 -5.25 -3.02
CA SER A 228 -31.94 -3.81 -3.03
C SER A 228 -33.39 -3.48 -3.35
N THR A 229 -34.03 -2.64 -2.53
CA THR A 229 -35.37 -2.12 -2.80
C THR A 229 -35.38 -1.03 -3.89
N GLU A 230 -34.22 -0.45 -4.21
CA GLU A 230 -34.09 0.64 -5.19
C GLU A 230 -34.08 0.11 -6.64
N LEU A 231 -33.61 -1.12 -6.85
CA LEU A 231 -33.64 -1.80 -8.14
C LEU A 231 -34.78 -2.81 -8.17
N ARG A 232 -35.96 -2.38 -8.61
CA ARG A 232 -37.20 -3.18 -8.51
C ARG A 232 -37.24 -4.44 -9.38
N SER A 233 -36.30 -4.64 -10.30
CA SER A 233 -36.24 -5.89 -11.07
C SER A 233 -34.87 -6.09 -11.72
N ILE A 234 -34.27 -7.26 -11.46
CA ILE A 234 -33.18 -7.78 -12.31
C ILE A 234 -33.85 -8.59 -13.42
N ALA A 235 -33.77 -8.10 -14.65
CA ALA A 235 -34.31 -8.80 -15.82
C ALA A 235 -33.71 -10.21 -15.90
N THR A 236 -34.59 -11.20 -16.08
CA THR A 236 -34.20 -12.56 -16.46
C THR A 236 -34.16 -12.72 -17.98
N THR A 237 -34.81 -11.84 -18.74
CA THR A 237 -34.92 -11.88 -20.20
C THR A 237 -33.95 -10.91 -20.89
N ARG A 238 -33.63 -11.19 -22.17
CA ARG A 238 -32.59 -10.48 -22.95
C ARG A 238 -33.10 -9.19 -23.60
N GLU A 239 -34.39 -9.09 -23.82
CA GLU A 239 -35.01 -8.01 -24.59
C GLU A 239 -35.42 -6.91 -23.61
N SER A 240 -34.83 -5.71 -23.75
CA SER A 240 -35.15 -4.43 -23.06
C SER A 240 -34.47 -4.08 -21.73
N ALA A 241 -33.58 -4.92 -21.19
CA ALA A 241 -32.87 -4.59 -19.95
C ALA A 241 -31.60 -3.76 -20.19
N TRP A 242 -31.37 -2.74 -19.36
CA TRP A 242 -30.05 -2.10 -19.26
C TRP A 242 -29.01 -3.13 -18.84
N THR A 243 -27.81 -3.06 -19.39
CA THR A 243 -26.76 -4.02 -19.05
C THR A 243 -25.75 -3.38 -18.11
N LEU A 244 -25.66 -3.89 -16.88
CA LEU A 244 -24.53 -3.65 -15.99
C LEU A 244 -23.42 -4.64 -16.33
N ARG A 245 -22.33 -4.15 -16.93
CA ARG A 245 -21.16 -4.97 -17.26
C ARG A 245 -20.07 -4.78 -16.22
N ILE A 246 -19.58 -5.89 -15.67
CA ILE A 246 -18.36 -5.92 -14.86
C ILE A 246 -17.21 -6.32 -15.78
N ARG A 247 -16.15 -5.50 -15.82
CA ARG A 247 -14.91 -5.80 -16.55
C ARG A 247 -13.68 -5.39 -15.76
N SER A 248 -12.51 -5.86 -16.14
CA SER A 248 -11.24 -5.43 -15.56
C SER A 248 -10.34 -4.72 -16.56
N THR A 249 -9.75 -3.59 -16.15
CA THR A 249 -8.78 -2.83 -16.95
C THR A 249 -7.45 -2.78 -16.23
N ALA A 250 -6.34 -3.00 -16.95
CA ALA A 250 -5.02 -2.88 -16.35
C ALA A 250 -4.75 -1.42 -15.91
N THR A 251 -4.17 -1.26 -14.72
CA THR A 251 -3.76 0.06 -14.19
C THR A 251 -2.24 0.12 -14.02
N LEU A 252 -1.66 -0.80 -13.25
CA LEU A 252 -0.22 -0.95 -13.02
C LEU A 252 0.17 -2.45 -13.03
N GLU A 253 1.46 -2.79 -13.12
CA GLU A 253 2.00 -4.14 -13.47
C GLU A 253 1.42 -5.36 -12.72
N ALA A 254 0.74 -5.19 -11.58
CA ALA A 254 0.04 -6.26 -10.86
C ALA A 254 -1.36 -5.87 -10.33
N GLN A 255 -1.86 -4.70 -10.73
CA GLN A 255 -3.14 -4.14 -10.30
C GLN A 255 -4.06 -3.94 -11.50
N ARG A 256 -5.35 -4.14 -11.27
CA ARG A 256 -6.40 -3.85 -12.25
C ARG A 256 -7.52 -3.09 -11.57
N ASP A 257 -8.22 -2.27 -12.31
CA ASP A 257 -9.51 -1.74 -11.88
C ASP A 257 -10.59 -2.71 -12.33
N VAL A 258 -11.42 -3.18 -11.41
CA VAL A 258 -12.70 -3.79 -11.74
C VAL A 258 -13.72 -2.68 -11.84
N ILE A 259 -14.26 -2.50 -13.03
CA ILE A 259 -15.16 -1.41 -13.39
C ILE A 259 -16.55 -1.99 -13.59
N LEU A 260 -17.55 -1.29 -13.05
CA LEU A 260 -18.96 -1.54 -13.32
C LEU A 260 -19.46 -0.45 -14.26
N GLU A 261 -19.97 -0.86 -15.41
CA GLU A 261 -20.43 0.03 -16.46
C GLU A 261 -21.89 -0.24 -16.80
N LEU A 262 -22.62 0.82 -17.11
CA LEU A 262 -24.00 0.76 -17.58
C LEU A 262 -24.04 0.99 -19.08
N GLU A 263 -24.64 0.04 -19.78
CA GLU A 263 -24.80 0.06 -21.22
C GLU A 263 -26.27 0.12 -21.60
N ASP A 264 -26.58 1.06 -22.49
CA ASP A 264 -27.87 1.22 -23.10
C ASP A 264 -28.07 0.13 -24.17
N PRO A 265 -29.11 -0.71 -24.09
CA PRO A 265 -29.36 -1.77 -25.06
C PRO A 265 -29.61 -1.23 -26.48
N SER A 266 -30.00 0.04 -26.64
CA SER A 266 -30.16 0.67 -27.95
C SER A 266 -28.84 1.12 -28.59
N GLY A 267 -27.75 1.18 -27.80
CA GLY A 267 -26.47 1.73 -28.23
C GLY A 267 -26.46 3.23 -28.50
N VAL A 268 -27.58 3.94 -28.24
CA VAL A 268 -27.71 5.38 -28.50
C VAL A 268 -26.93 6.21 -27.48
N ARG A 269 -26.95 5.79 -26.21
CA ARG A 269 -26.20 6.47 -25.14
C ARG A 269 -24.81 5.87 -24.96
N PRO A 270 -23.80 6.71 -24.65
CA PRO A 270 -22.46 6.21 -24.35
C PRO A 270 -22.48 5.34 -23.09
N THR A 271 -21.61 4.33 -23.06
CA THR A 271 -21.35 3.53 -21.87
C THR A 271 -20.95 4.43 -20.71
N GLN A 272 -21.63 4.28 -19.57
CA GLN A 272 -21.37 5.08 -18.37
C GLN A 272 -20.66 4.22 -17.31
N ARG A 273 -19.51 4.67 -16.81
CA ARG A 273 -18.86 4.06 -15.63
C ARG A 273 -19.62 4.49 -14.38
N LEU A 274 -20.14 3.51 -13.62
CA LEU A 274 -20.92 3.74 -12.39
C LEU A 274 -20.14 3.41 -11.11
N ALA A 275 -19.16 2.53 -11.20
CA ALA A 275 -18.32 2.20 -10.05
C ALA A 275 -16.98 1.64 -10.51
N SER A 276 -15.98 1.72 -9.64
CA SER A 276 -14.72 1.04 -9.83
C SER A 276 -13.99 0.76 -8.55
N VAL A 277 -13.25 -0.34 -8.57
CA VAL A 277 -12.47 -0.80 -7.44
C VAL A 277 -11.12 -1.32 -7.93
N THR A 278 -10.03 -0.79 -7.40
CA THR A 278 -8.70 -1.29 -7.69
C THR A 278 -8.46 -2.57 -6.92
N VAL A 279 -7.95 -3.57 -7.62
CA VAL A 279 -7.74 -4.92 -7.10
C VAL A 279 -6.40 -5.51 -7.55
N THR A 280 -5.96 -6.51 -6.79
CA THR A 280 -4.78 -7.34 -7.05
C THR A 280 -5.20 -8.80 -7.27
N GLY A 281 -4.27 -9.63 -7.74
CA GLY A 281 -4.51 -11.07 -7.92
C GLY A 281 -5.09 -11.46 -9.28
N PHE A 282 -5.10 -10.54 -10.26
CA PHE A 282 -5.31 -10.88 -11.66
C PHE A 282 -4.01 -11.45 -12.26
N GLY A 283 -4.06 -12.72 -12.59
CA GLY A 283 -2.97 -13.50 -13.18
C GLY A 283 -3.47 -14.95 -13.35
N PRO A 284 -2.71 -15.85 -14.01
CA PRO A 284 -3.01 -17.28 -13.92
C PRO A 284 -3.17 -17.60 -12.44
N ALA A 285 -4.34 -18.17 -12.07
CA ALA A 285 -4.82 -18.32 -10.70
C ALA A 285 -3.62 -18.45 -9.78
N GLN A 286 -3.30 -17.37 -9.07
CA GLN A 286 -2.01 -17.28 -8.43
C GLN A 286 -1.96 -18.15 -7.18
N THR A 287 -2.71 -19.26 -7.13
CA THR A 287 -3.17 -20.16 -6.04
C THR A 287 -3.43 -19.43 -4.71
N PRO A 288 -4.44 -19.74 -3.87
CA PRO A 288 -4.59 -19.09 -2.57
C PRO A 288 -3.23 -18.93 -1.85
N LEU A 289 -3.13 -18.11 -0.80
CA LEU A 289 -2.04 -18.30 0.14
C LEU A 289 -2.20 -19.73 0.68
N ASP A 290 -1.73 -20.68 -0.11
CA ASP A 290 -1.87 -22.09 0.06
C ASP A 290 -0.90 -22.39 1.19
N GLU A 291 -1.41 -23.12 2.17
CA GLU A 291 -0.62 -24.20 2.71
C GLU A 291 0.25 -24.73 1.56
N PRO A 292 1.58 -24.67 1.68
CA PRO A 292 2.47 -24.79 0.53
C PRO A 292 1.99 -25.92 -0.37
N ASP A 293 1.44 -25.57 -1.54
CA ASP A 293 1.32 -26.50 -2.66
C ASP A 293 2.67 -27.21 -2.66
N GLY A 294 2.68 -28.54 -2.55
CA GLY A 294 3.86 -29.37 -2.21
C GLY A 294 5.05 -29.25 -3.17
N HIS A 295 5.04 -28.25 -4.05
CA HIS A 295 6.01 -27.90 -5.06
C HIS A 295 6.67 -26.53 -4.86
N SER A 296 6.22 -25.67 -3.93
CA SER A 296 6.90 -24.40 -3.66
C SER A 296 8.10 -24.59 -2.71
N TRP A 297 9.27 -24.12 -3.12
CA TRP A 297 10.53 -24.20 -2.38
C TRP A 297 10.88 -22.92 -1.63
N LEU A 298 10.31 -21.78 -2.05
CA LEU A 298 10.64 -20.44 -1.57
C LEU A 298 9.38 -19.65 -1.21
N SER A 299 9.39 -18.98 -0.06
CA SER A 299 8.41 -17.92 0.24
C SER A 299 8.66 -16.67 -0.62
N ASN A 300 7.73 -15.72 -0.57
CA ASN A 300 8.01 -14.35 -1.01
C ASN A 300 9.14 -13.73 -0.17
N LEU A 301 9.87 -12.79 -0.79
CA LEU A 301 10.92 -12.04 -0.13
C LEU A 301 10.31 -10.96 0.76
N ARG A 302 10.75 -10.89 2.01
CA ARG A 302 10.41 -9.81 2.93
C ARG A 302 11.66 -8.98 3.14
N HIS A 303 11.56 -7.65 3.10
CA HIS A 303 12.70 -6.78 3.38
C HIS A 303 12.38 -5.87 4.56
N GLN A 304 13.42 -5.52 5.32
CA GLN A 304 13.33 -4.55 6.40
C GLN A 304 14.63 -3.76 6.50
N ASN A 305 14.51 -2.47 6.80
CA ASN A 305 15.66 -1.64 7.13
C ASN A 305 16.22 -2.07 8.49
N VAL A 306 17.53 -2.29 8.57
CA VAL A 306 18.20 -2.69 9.82
C VAL A 306 19.30 -1.71 10.19
N PRO A 307 19.63 -1.55 11.48
CA PRO A 307 20.73 -0.68 11.90
C PRO A 307 22.05 -1.06 11.22
N THR A 308 22.87 -0.06 10.92
CA THR A 308 24.20 -0.23 10.30
C THR A 308 25.16 -0.95 11.25
N GLN A 309 25.13 -2.29 11.22
CA GLN A 309 25.97 -3.17 12.02
C GLN A 309 26.49 -4.33 11.16
N GLY A 310 27.64 -4.90 11.56
CA GLY A 310 28.26 -6.05 10.89
C GLY A 310 28.68 -5.75 9.45
N VAL A 311 28.15 -6.52 8.48
CA VAL A 311 28.47 -6.46 7.04
C VAL A 311 28.24 -5.07 6.43
N CYS A 312 27.42 -4.25 7.08
CA CYS A 312 27.11 -2.88 6.65
C CYS A 312 27.99 -1.80 7.31
N MET A 313 28.88 -2.14 8.24
CA MET A 313 29.76 -1.15 8.86
C MET A 313 30.77 -0.57 7.85
N GLY A 314 31.02 0.75 7.94
CA GLY A 314 32.04 1.44 7.13
C GLY A 314 31.56 1.98 5.77
N ARG A 315 30.25 2.05 5.52
CA ARG A 315 29.68 2.65 4.31
C ARG A 315 28.72 3.80 4.68
N PRO A 316 29.19 5.06 4.68
CA PRO A 316 28.37 6.19 5.14
C PRO A 316 27.13 6.43 4.26
N ASP A 317 27.21 6.12 2.96
CA ASP A 317 26.14 6.41 1.99
C ASP A 317 25.27 5.19 1.64
N ALA A 318 25.24 4.17 2.52
CA ALA A 318 24.50 2.96 2.26
C ALA A 318 23.59 2.59 3.43
N THR A 319 22.31 2.39 3.12
CA THR A 319 21.34 1.88 4.08
C THR A 319 21.41 0.35 4.10
N CYS A 320 21.49 -0.20 5.31
CA CYS A 320 21.54 -1.64 5.51
C CYS A 320 20.13 -2.23 5.45
N THR A 321 19.94 -3.21 4.59
CA THR A 321 18.68 -3.93 4.44
C THR A 321 18.88 -5.40 4.82
N GLU A 322 17.90 -5.97 5.50
CA GLU A 322 17.80 -7.41 5.73
C GLU A 322 16.66 -7.96 4.89
N VAL A 323 16.99 -8.91 4.01
CA VAL A 323 16.01 -9.68 3.25
C VAL A 323 15.84 -11.06 3.89
N THR A 324 14.60 -11.39 4.22
CA THR A 324 14.19 -12.66 4.83
C THR A 324 13.33 -13.45 3.86
N LEU A 325 13.55 -14.76 3.80
CA LEU A 325 12.74 -15.72 3.07
C LEU A 325 12.70 -17.06 3.81
N ASP A 326 11.68 -17.86 3.56
CA ASP A 326 11.54 -19.22 4.08
C ASP A 326 11.75 -20.25 2.98
N LEU A 327 12.48 -21.31 3.31
CA LEU A 327 12.62 -22.49 2.47
C LEU A 327 11.70 -23.59 3.02
N TYR A 328 10.61 -23.89 2.32
CA TYR A 328 9.62 -24.86 2.78
C TYR A 328 10.16 -26.30 2.81
N GLN A 329 11.22 -26.58 2.05
CA GLN A 329 11.87 -27.89 2.04
C GLN A 329 13.39 -27.79 1.80
N PRO A 330 14.18 -28.87 2.02
CA PRO A 330 15.62 -28.84 1.81
C PRO A 330 16.01 -28.65 0.34
N VAL A 331 16.37 -27.43 -0.03
CA VAL A 331 16.80 -27.04 -1.39
C VAL A 331 18.14 -26.33 -1.38
N TYR A 332 18.81 -26.31 -2.52
CA TYR A 332 19.98 -25.47 -2.75
C TYR A 332 19.50 -24.05 -3.00
N LEU A 333 19.91 -23.13 -2.13
CA LEU A 333 19.63 -21.70 -2.27
C LEU A 333 20.88 -20.98 -2.79
N LEU A 334 20.74 -20.26 -3.89
CA LEU A 334 21.74 -19.34 -4.41
C LEU A 334 21.16 -17.93 -4.34
N VAL A 335 21.95 -17.01 -3.80
CA VAL A 335 21.56 -15.60 -3.64
C VAL A 335 22.63 -14.75 -4.28
N PHE A 336 22.19 -13.70 -4.96
CA PHE A 336 23.04 -12.62 -5.43
C PHE A 336 22.25 -11.31 -5.37
N HIS A 337 22.98 -10.20 -5.35
CA HIS A 337 22.38 -8.87 -5.37
C HIS A 337 23.15 -7.97 -6.34
N THR A 338 22.45 -6.98 -6.88
CA THR A 338 23.04 -5.99 -7.78
C THR A 338 23.32 -4.70 -7.01
N ARG A 339 24.43 -4.05 -7.38
CA ARG A 339 24.82 -2.73 -6.87
C ARG A 339 25.37 -1.91 -8.02
N GLY A 340 24.54 -1.01 -8.56
CA GLY A 340 24.83 -0.38 -9.85
C GLY A 340 25.06 -1.44 -10.92
N THR A 341 26.20 -1.39 -11.61
CA THR A 341 26.59 -2.36 -12.65
C THR A 341 27.29 -3.61 -12.13
N ARG A 342 27.36 -3.82 -10.81
CA ARG A 342 28.07 -4.95 -10.20
C ARG A 342 27.10 -5.98 -9.65
N ILE A 343 27.53 -7.23 -9.69
CA ILE A 343 26.82 -8.37 -9.11
C ILE A 343 27.65 -8.88 -7.94
N ASP A 344 27.06 -8.89 -6.75
CA ASP A 344 27.68 -9.40 -5.54
C ASP A 344 27.00 -10.71 -5.13
N VAL A 345 27.84 -11.73 -4.94
CA VAL A 345 27.45 -13.11 -4.68
C VAL A 345 28.01 -13.52 -3.32
N PRO A 346 27.20 -13.52 -2.24
CA PRO A 346 27.67 -13.81 -0.89
C PRO A 346 28.32 -15.19 -0.72
N ALA A 347 28.05 -16.12 -1.65
CA ALA A 347 28.50 -17.51 -1.60
C ALA A 347 29.89 -17.74 -2.25
N CYS A 348 30.68 -16.71 -2.54
CA CYS A 348 32.01 -16.89 -3.13
C CYS A 348 32.86 -17.94 -2.37
N GLY A 349 33.21 -19.03 -3.04
CA GLY A 349 34.04 -20.11 -2.50
C GLY A 349 33.31 -21.12 -1.60
N ARG A 350 31.99 -21.00 -1.41
CA ARG A 350 31.20 -21.95 -0.60
C ARG A 350 30.28 -22.77 -1.50
N THR A 351 30.48 -24.09 -1.50
CA THR A 351 29.56 -25.01 -2.17
C THR A 351 28.15 -24.85 -1.59
N PRO A 352 27.12 -24.64 -2.44
CA PRO A 352 25.73 -24.54 -1.99
C PRO A 352 25.34 -25.80 -1.20
N LYS A 353 24.70 -25.61 -0.04
CA LYS A 353 24.20 -26.71 0.79
C LYS A 353 22.68 -26.75 0.75
N ARG A 354 22.09 -27.94 0.66
CA ARG A 354 20.64 -28.12 0.82
C ARG A 354 20.24 -27.83 2.24
N ARG A 355 19.26 -26.97 2.43
CA ARG A 355 18.76 -26.63 3.76
C ARG A 355 17.31 -26.14 3.67
N ALA A 356 16.53 -26.30 4.73
CA ALA A 356 15.16 -25.76 4.86
C ALA A 356 15.12 -24.63 5.92
N GLY A 357 13.96 -24.02 6.09
CA GLY A 357 13.68 -22.98 7.10
C GLY A 357 14.11 -21.58 6.70
N GLU A 358 13.95 -20.65 7.64
CA GLU A 358 14.19 -19.22 7.43
C GLU A 358 15.66 -18.92 7.05
N ARG A 359 15.81 -17.94 6.16
CA ARG A 359 17.08 -17.39 5.70
C ARG A 359 17.03 -15.88 5.75
N ARG A 360 18.10 -15.30 6.28
CA ARG A 360 18.27 -13.86 6.42
C ARG A 360 19.56 -13.45 5.74
N PHE A 361 19.49 -12.41 4.91
CA PHE A 361 20.60 -11.87 4.16
C PHE A 361 20.69 -10.38 4.42
N ARG A 362 21.85 -9.90 4.83
CA ARG A 362 22.12 -8.48 5.01
C ARG A 362 23.02 -7.99 3.91
N PHE A 363 22.64 -6.88 3.30
CA PHE A 363 23.49 -6.17 2.34
C PHE A 363 23.21 -4.67 2.40
N ALA A 364 24.15 -3.90 1.85
CA ALA A 364 24.08 -2.45 1.86
C ALA A 364 23.60 -1.96 0.49
N VAL A 365 22.50 -1.22 0.46
CA VAL A 365 21.98 -0.55 -0.73
C VAL A 365 22.54 0.85 -0.73
N ALA A 366 23.40 1.16 -1.70
CA ALA A 366 23.99 2.49 -1.83
C ALA A 366 23.03 3.37 -2.64
N SER A 367 22.84 4.62 -2.21
CA SER A 367 22.13 5.59 -3.05
C SER A 367 22.90 5.81 -4.35
N THR A 368 22.23 5.69 -5.50
CA THR A 368 22.81 6.06 -6.78
C THR A 368 22.76 7.56 -7.04
N GLY A 369 22.14 8.35 -6.15
CA GLY A 369 21.90 9.78 -6.34
C GLY A 369 20.89 10.12 -7.45
N HIS A 370 20.30 9.12 -8.09
CA HIS A 370 19.28 9.31 -9.13
C HIS A 370 17.91 9.30 -8.46
N HIS A 371 17.20 10.43 -8.50
CA HIS A 371 15.84 10.56 -7.96
C HIS A 371 14.75 9.92 -8.84
N ASN A 372 15.15 9.26 -9.94
CA ASN A 372 14.23 8.64 -10.89
C ASN A 372 13.71 7.29 -10.37
N ALA A 373 12.67 6.73 -11.00
CA ALA A 373 12.04 5.45 -10.64
C ALA A 373 12.92 4.20 -10.87
N VAL A 374 14.24 4.34 -10.91
CA VAL A 374 15.20 3.24 -11.14
C VAL A 374 15.61 2.63 -9.80
N ALA A 375 15.71 1.31 -9.73
CA ALA A 375 16.19 0.62 -8.53
C ALA A 375 17.68 0.92 -8.26
N ASP A 376 18.01 1.22 -7.00
CA ASP A 376 19.40 1.36 -6.54
C ASP A 376 20.12 0.01 -6.38
N GLY A 377 19.34 -1.06 -6.23
CA GLY A 377 19.82 -2.44 -6.25
C GLY A 377 18.69 -3.45 -6.35
N GLY A 378 19.02 -4.69 -6.66
CA GLY A 378 18.10 -5.81 -6.70
C GLY A 378 18.64 -6.97 -5.88
N PHE A 379 17.76 -7.73 -5.26
CA PHE A 379 18.11 -8.97 -4.57
C PHE A 379 17.38 -10.14 -5.21
N TYR A 380 18.12 -11.20 -5.51
CA TYR A 380 17.64 -12.35 -6.26
C TYR A 380 17.93 -13.62 -5.47
N ALA A 381 16.90 -14.45 -5.30
CA ALA A 381 16.99 -15.77 -4.68
C ALA A 381 16.57 -16.84 -5.68
N LEU A 382 17.46 -17.80 -5.93
CA LEU A 382 17.27 -18.97 -6.80
C LEU A 382 17.27 -20.22 -5.92
N ALA A 383 16.23 -21.04 -6.01
CA ALA A 383 16.17 -22.35 -5.36
C ALA A 383 16.08 -23.47 -6.39
N THR A 384 16.77 -24.56 -6.11
CA THR A 384 16.66 -25.83 -6.86
C THR A 384 16.86 -27.02 -5.94
N ASP A 385 16.14 -28.11 -6.18
CA ASP A 385 16.38 -29.39 -5.52
C ASP A 385 17.47 -30.24 -6.23
N ARG A 386 17.87 -29.86 -7.45
CA ARG A 386 18.85 -30.59 -8.28
C ARG A 386 20.26 -30.09 -8.04
N SER A 387 21.13 -30.97 -7.55
CA SER A 387 22.55 -30.66 -7.28
C SER A 387 23.36 -30.30 -8.54
N GLY A 388 23.01 -30.85 -9.70
CA GLY A 388 23.61 -30.50 -11.00
C GLY A 388 23.33 -29.05 -11.39
N VAL A 389 22.06 -28.65 -11.31
CA VAL A 389 21.59 -27.28 -11.59
C VAL A 389 22.21 -26.30 -10.60
N ALA A 390 22.21 -26.64 -9.29
CA ALA A 390 22.83 -25.81 -8.26
C ALA A 390 24.33 -25.55 -8.54
N ARG A 391 25.08 -26.59 -8.96
CA ARG A 391 26.50 -26.44 -9.33
C ARG A 391 26.69 -25.60 -10.60
N ALA A 392 25.83 -25.77 -11.60
CA ALA A 392 25.88 -24.98 -12.82
C ALA A 392 25.64 -23.49 -12.53
N LEU A 393 24.55 -23.17 -11.83
CA LEU A 393 24.23 -21.81 -11.39
C LEU A 393 25.34 -21.23 -10.50
N HIS A 394 25.86 -21.99 -9.54
CA HIS A 394 26.92 -21.51 -8.66
C HIS A 394 28.20 -21.14 -9.41
N ARG A 395 28.63 -21.96 -10.38
CA ARG A 395 29.78 -21.66 -11.24
C ARG A 395 29.53 -20.39 -12.06
N HIS A 396 28.36 -20.30 -12.68
CA HIS A 396 27.99 -19.13 -13.49
C HIS A 396 27.94 -17.84 -12.68
N LEU A 397 27.34 -17.87 -11.48
CA LEU A 397 27.31 -16.72 -10.57
C LEU A 397 28.71 -16.34 -10.09
N ALA A 398 29.61 -17.30 -9.87
CA ALA A 398 30.99 -17.01 -9.47
C ALA A 398 31.82 -16.30 -10.56
N GLU A 399 31.38 -16.39 -11.82
CA GLU A 399 31.97 -15.73 -12.99
C GLU A 399 31.34 -14.36 -13.30
N ALA A 400 30.32 -13.93 -12.52
CA ALA A 400 29.63 -12.66 -12.74
C ALA A 400 30.59 -11.45 -12.69
N PRO A 401 30.41 -10.43 -13.54
CA PRO A 401 31.28 -9.25 -13.54
C PRO A 401 31.35 -8.58 -12.16
N GLY A 402 32.55 -8.53 -11.59
CA GLY A 402 32.79 -7.98 -10.25
C GLY A 402 32.54 -8.96 -9.09
N ALA A 403 32.08 -10.17 -9.35
CA ALA A 403 32.00 -11.26 -8.37
C ALA A 403 33.29 -12.09 -8.32
N CYS A 404 33.40 -12.95 -7.30
CA CYS A 404 34.49 -13.89 -6.97
C CYS A 404 35.68 -13.97 -7.95
N ARG A 405 35.45 -14.48 -9.18
CA ARG A 405 36.46 -14.71 -10.22
C ARG A 405 36.21 -13.90 -11.49
N GLY A 406 35.11 -13.16 -11.56
CA GLY A 406 34.72 -12.40 -12.74
C GLY A 406 35.58 -11.15 -12.93
N LYS A 407 36.02 -10.92 -14.18
CA LYS A 407 36.71 -9.68 -14.54
C LYS A 407 35.73 -8.50 -14.41
N ARG A 408 36.21 -7.33 -14.00
CA ARG A 408 35.41 -6.09 -13.87
C ARG A 408 35.08 -5.43 -15.23
N ASN A 409 34.97 -6.21 -16.31
CA ASN A 409 34.68 -5.67 -17.63
C ASN A 409 33.17 -5.51 -17.80
N VAL A 410 32.69 -4.27 -17.94
CA VAL A 410 31.26 -3.94 -18.09
C VAL A 410 30.69 -4.54 -19.37
N ALA A 411 31.44 -4.60 -20.47
CA ALA A 411 31.00 -5.22 -21.72
C ALA A 411 30.76 -6.74 -21.59
N ALA A 412 31.22 -7.37 -20.50
CA ALA A 412 30.98 -8.78 -20.23
C ALA A 412 29.61 -9.05 -19.56
N ILE A 413 28.88 -8.00 -19.12
CA ILE A 413 27.62 -8.19 -18.38
C ILE A 413 26.51 -8.76 -19.25
N ASP A 414 26.34 -8.27 -20.48
CA ASP A 414 25.27 -8.73 -21.38
C ASP A 414 25.50 -10.18 -21.79
N THR A 415 26.76 -10.55 -22.07
CA THR A 415 27.14 -11.94 -22.36
C THR A 415 26.90 -12.84 -21.16
N TRP A 416 27.19 -12.36 -19.95
CA TRP A 416 26.94 -13.11 -18.72
C TRP A 416 25.43 -13.26 -18.45
N LEU A 417 24.64 -12.21 -18.67
CA LEU A 417 23.18 -12.22 -18.52
C LEU A 417 22.52 -13.16 -19.51
N ALA A 418 22.92 -13.14 -20.79
CA ALA A 418 22.41 -14.07 -21.81
C ALA A 418 22.66 -15.54 -21.44
N LYS A 419 23.83 -15.84 -20.86
CA LYS A 419 24.13 -17.18 -20.35
C LYS A 419 23.32 -17.55 -19.11
N LEU A 420 23.07 -16.59 -18.22
CA LEU A 420 22.19 -16.81 -17.06
C LEU A 420 20.77 -17.12 -17.53
N ASP A 421 20.24 -16.32 -18.45
CA ASP A 421 18.91 -16.49 -19.03
C ASP A 421 18.76 -17.86 -19.71
N LEU A 422 19.76 -18.28 -20.48
CA LEU A 422 19.80 -19.63 -21.07
C LEU A 422 19.74 -20.73 -19.99
N LEU A 423 20.51 -20.61 -18.90
CA LEU A 423 20.49 -21.57 -17.79
C LEU A 423 19.13 -21.60 -17.08
N LEU A 424 18.52 -20.45 -16.85
CA LEU A 424 17.20 -20.34 -16.23
C LEU A 424 16.11 -20.96 -17.12
N THR A 425 16.18 -20.71 -18.43
CA THR A 425 15.24 -21.24 -19.42
C THR A 425 15.37 -22.75 -19.56
N GLN A 426 16.60 -23.25 -19.72
CA GLN A 426 16.91 -24.68 -19.84
C GLN A 426 16.46 -25.49 -18.61
N HIS A 427 16.45 -24.87 -17.43
CA HIS A 427 16.10 -25.52 -16.17
C HIS A 427 14.86 -24.92 -15.51
N SER A 428 13.96 -24.32 -16.29
CA SER A 428 12.75 -23.62 -15.80
C SER A 428 11.86 -24.48 -14.91
N GLY A 429 11.71 -25.78 -15.21
CA GLY A 429 10.96 -26.72 -14.37
C GLY A 429 11.70 -27.21 -13.11
N ALA A 430 12.96 -26.85 -12.93
CA ALA A 430 13.81 -27.27 -11.81
C ALA A 430 14.37 -26.09 -11.01
N ILE A 431 13.92 -24.86 -11.29
CA ILE A 431 14.34 -23.63 -10.63
C ILE A 431 13.10 -22.84 -10.23
N GLN A 432 13.02 -22.46 -8.97
CA GLN A 432 12.12 -21.41 -8.51
C GLN A 432 12.96 -20.19 -8.14
N TRP A 433 12.46 -19.00 -8.47
CA TRP A 433 13.17 -17.78 -8.13
C TRP A 433 12.23 -16.67 -7.65
N ARG A 434 12.81 -15.73 -6.90
CA ARG A 434 12.17 -14.51 -6.44
C ARG A 434 13.15 -13.36 -6.55
N ALA A 435 12.63 -12.17 -6.80
CA ALA A 435 13.41 -10.94 -6.81
C ALA A 435 12.68 -9.84 -6.05
N ILE A 436 13.46 -8.92 -5.49
CA ILE A 436 12.95 -7.66 -4.95
C ILE A 436 13.90 -6.55 -5.39
N HIS A 437 13.34 -5.51 -5.99
CA HIS A 437 14.08 -4.32 -6.40
C HIS A 437 13.95 -3.28 -5.29
N LEU A 438 15.05 -2.63 -4.97
CA LEU A 438 15.19 -1.78 -3.81
C LEU A 438 15.67 -0.41 -4.26
N ARG A 439 15.06 0.63 -3.70
CA ARG A 439 15.43 2.03 -3.91
C ARG A 439 15.72 2.68 -2.57
N HIS A 440 16.78 3.46 -2.54
CA HIS A 440 17.18 4.34 -1.46
C HIS A 440 16.35 5.62 -1.52
N ASP A 441 15.45 5.78 -0.57
CA ASP A 441 14.64 6.99 -0.35
C ASP A 441 15.14 7.69 0.92
N THR A 442 15.78 8.85 0.76
CA THR A 442 16.29 9.75 1.82
C THR A 442 17.08 9.03 2.93
N ASP A 443 16.41 8.36 3.86
CA ASP A 443 16.99 7.65 5.02
C ASP A 443 16.57 6.16 5.12
N GLN A 444 15.89 5.62 4.10
CA GLN A 444 15.34 4.26 4.11
C GLN A 444 15.47 3.58 2.75
N VAL A 445 15.49 2.25 2.75
CA VAL A 445 15.30 1.46 1.54
C VAL A 445 13.84 1.06 1.45
N VAL A 446 13.25 1.26 0.27
CA VAL A 446 11.89 0.84 -0.08
C VAL A 446 11.95 -0.17 -1.23
N SER A 447 11.03 -1.13 -1.24
CA SER A 447 10.82 -1.99 -2.41
C SER A 447 10.07 -1.24 -3.49
N LEU A 448 10.48 -1.42 -4.74
CA LEU A 448 9.74 -0.99 -5.93
C LEU A 448 8.68 -2.01 -6.32
#